data_AF-A0A7J7IXD6-F1
#
_entry.id   AF-A0A7J7IXD6-F1
#
_cell.length_a   1.000
_cell.length_b   1.000
_cell.length_c   1.000
_cell.angle_alpha   90.00
_cell.angle_beta   90.00
_cell.angle_gamma   90.00
#
_symmetry.space_group_name_H-M   'P 1'
#
loop_
_entity.id
_entity.type
_entity.pdbx_description
1 polymer ?
#
loop_
_entity_poly.entity_id
_entity_poly.type
_entity_poly.pdbx_seq_one_letter_code
_entity_poly.pdbx_strand_id
1 'polypeptide(L)'
;MTQEDLACIIKSVHSKLRRSCINGYERAGYKSLEKDKSRETRIVWTERFITSYFCANGDLQKLINKDKRSLDFHSSELVESLSDEQSECSRCCGLVFNSSVDLDQHKSDVRLKLSERLKTPFEPLVKEIRVLDVGSCYAPFLKFEHFNCLSIDLCPACEDVRQCDFLNVSAHHTESHGSSVQAALLSEDKRSVTSLPLGWFHGIVFSLLLEYLPSPKQRWTCCVKAHQLLQVNSVLVIITPDSNRQHRRAQQMKDWKMAIETIGFKRCVYQKLDHIHCMAFRKTQHREDYSKVTDMSTHLYIPQDFNTQSDSQPIKLGNETRESLKRSSCTDSNCRLSLERSSSDYIRSNTQELADTAEACLLFLLIKRENHSDYL
;
A
#
# COMPACT_ATOMS: atom_id res chain seq x y z
N MET A 1 -22.00 -5.22 -10.76
CA MET A 1 -21.45 -4.00 -10.14
C MET A 1 -19.94 -4.06 -10.30
N THR A 2 -19.36 -3.07 -10.98
CA THR A 2 -17.92 -2.98 -11.24
C THR A 2 -17.17 -2.44 -10.01
N GLN A 3 -15.83 -2.48 -10.02
CA GLN A 3 -15.01 -1.83 -8.98
C GLN A 3 -15.24 -0.31 -8.94
N GLU A 4 -15.52 0.30 -10.08
CA GLU A 4 -15.85 1.72 -10.21
C GLU A 4 -17.19 2.04 -9.55
N ASP A 5 -18.23 1.23 -9.81
CA ASP A 5 -19.55 1.39 -9.20
C ASP A 5 -19.45 1.35 -7.66
N LEU A 6 -18.73 0.37 -7.12
CA LEU A 6 -18.53 0.22 -5.67
C LEU A 6 -17.76 1.42 -5.09
N ALA A 7 -16.69 1.86 -5.75
CA ALA A 7 -15.92 3.01 -5.31
C ALA A 7 -16.76 4.28 -5.27
N CYS A 8 -17.60 4.52 -6.28
CA CYS A 8 -18.48 5.67 -6.30
C CYS A 8 -19.59 5.59 -5.23
N ILE A 9 -20.13 4.39 -4.95
CA ILE A 9 -21.09 4.18 -3.84
C ILE A 9 -20.44 4.52 -2.49
N ILE A 10 -19.26 3.93 -2.19
CA ILE A 10 -18.54 4.18 -0.93
C ILE A 10 -18.25 5.67 -0.76
N LYS A 11 -17.81 6.35 -1.82
CA LYS A 11 -17.55 7.79 -1.78
C LYS A 11 -18.80 8.62 -1.58
N SER A 12 -19.91 8.25 -2.21
CA SER A 12 -21.21 8.91 -2.01
C SER A 12 -21.64 8.82 -0.54
N VAL A 13 -21.53 7.63 0.06
CA VAL A 13 -21.80 7.41 1.49
C VAL A 13 -20.85 8.26 2.36
N HIS A 14 -19.54 8.20 2.13
CA HIS A 14 -18.56 9.00 2.88
C HIS A 14 -18.74 10.51 2.70
N SER A 15 -19.19 10.97 1.53
CA SER A 15 -19.53 12.38 1.27
C SER A 15 -20.76 12.82 2.05
N LYS A 16 -21.81 11.99 2.06
CA LYS A 16 -23.03 12.24 2.85
C LYS A 16 -22.72 12.25 4.35
N LEU A 17 -21.93 11.31 4.84
CA LEU A 17 -21.49 11.26 6.23
C LEU A 17 -20.66 12.50 6.61
N ARG A 18 -19.71 12.92 5.77
CA ARG A 18 -18.95 14.16 6.01
C ARG A 18 -19.84 15.40 6.09
N ARG A 19 -20.79 15.56 5.16
CA ARG A 19 -21.76 16.66 5.18
C ARG A 19 -22.64 16.61 6.44
N SER A 20 -23.10 15.43 6.82
CA SER A 20 -23.88 15.23 8.05
C SER A 20 -23.07 15.57 9.31
N CYS A 21 -21.79 15.18 9.37
CA CYS A 21 -20.89 15.55 10.46
C CYS A 21 -20.67 17.05 10.52
N ILE A 22 -20.37 17.72 9.40
CA ILE A 22 -20.18 19.18 9.35
C ILE A 22 -21.45 19.91 9.83
N ASN A 23 -22.63 19.50 9.35
CA ASN A 23 -23.91 20.08 9.79
C ASN A 23 -24.20 19.79 11.28
N GLY A 24 -23.71 18.66 11.81
CA GLY A 24 -23.76 18.35 13.24
C GLY A 24 -22.81 19.22 14.08
N TYR A 25 -21.62 19.53 13.55
CA TYR A 25 -20.65 20.45 14.18
C TYR A 25 -21.18 21.89 14.24
N GLU A 26 -21.85 22.36 13.19
CA GLU A 26 -22.47 23.69 13.17
C GLU A 26 -23.65 23.79 14.16
N ARG A 27 -24.45 22.72 14.32
CA ARG A 27 -25.55 22.67 15.31
C ARG A 27 -25.07 22.57 16.75
N ALA A 28 -23.89 22.01 17.00
CA ALA A 28 -23.34 21.81 18.34
C ALA A 28 -22.56 23.03 18.89
N GLY A 29 -22.55 24.17 18.18
CA GLY A 29 -22.04 25.45 18.70
C GLY A 29 -20.55 25.47 19.10
N TYR A 30 -19.72 24.56 18.59
CA TYR A 30 -18.31 24.46 18.97
C TYR A 30 -17.40 25.29 18.04
N LYS A 31 -17.07 26.52 18.48
CA LYS A 31 -15.99 27.35 17.94
C LYS A 31 -14.60 26.80 18.31
N SER A 32 -14.18 25.65 17.79
CA SER A 32 -12.84 25.09 18.12
C SER A 32 -12.02 24.58 16.93
N LEU A 33 -12.15 25.17 15.75
CA LEU A 33 -11.20 24.91 14.65
C LEU A 33 -9.91 25.74 14.72
N GLU A 34 -9.79 26.67 15.69
CA GLU A 34 -8.56 27.46 15.87
C GLU A 34 -7.62 26.92 16.98
N LYS A 35 -8.02 25.88 17.72
CA LYS A 35 -7.30 25.46 18.94
C LYS A 35 -6.31 24.29 18.80
N ASP A 36 -6.07 23.77 17.61
CA ASP A 36 -5.13 22.65 17.44
C ASP A 36 -4.16 22.85 16.27
N LYS A 37 -3.47 24.00 16.25
CA LYS A 37 -2.33 24.25 15.33
C LYS A 37 -1.13 23.33 15.60
N SER A 38 -1.17 22.49 16.64
CA SER A 38 -0.09 21.57 17.04
C SER A 38 -0.26 20.12 16.58
N ARG A 39 -1.44 19.69 16.13
CA ARG A 39 -1.62 18.30 15.69
C ARG A 39 -1.06 18.05 14.30
N GLU A 40 0.00 17.26 14.24
CA GLU A 40 0.56 16.75 13.00
C GLU A 40 -0.49 15.86 12.29
N THR A 41 -1.07 16.37 11.21
CA THR A 41 -2.00 15.61 10.36
C THR A 41 -1.23 14.71 9.39
N ARG A 42 -1.87 13.66 8.85
CA ARG A 42 -1.24 12.81 7.81
C ARG A 42 -0.70 13.60 6.62
N ILE A 43 -1.39 14.68 6.21
CA ILE A 43 -1.01 15.49 5.07
C ILE A 43 0.25 16.30 5.40
N VAL A 44 0.28 16.93 6.58
CA VAL A 44 1.45 17.69 7.07
C VAL A 44 2.64 16.76 7.30
N TRP A 45 2.41 15.58 7.87
CA TRP A 45 3.46 14.58 8.06
C TRP A 45 4.08 14.14 6.73
N THR A 46 3.24 13.81 5.74
CA THR A 46 3.70 13.36 4.42
C THR A 46 4.47 14.44 3.70
N GLU A 47 3.97 15.68 3.70
CA GLU A 47 4.69 16.80 3.09
C GLU A 47 6.04 17.02 3.77
N ARG A 48 6.05 17.19 5.11
CA ARG A 48 7.27 17.42 5.89
C ARG A 48 8.31 16.33 5.63
N PHE A 49 7.90 15.07 5.63
CA PHE A 49 8.78 13.94 5.36
C PHE A 49 9.37 14.00 3.95
N ILE A 50 8.55 14.15 2.90
CA ILE A 50 9.05 14.17 1.52
C ILE A 50 9.99 15.36 1.32
N THR A 51 9.64 16.53 1.84
CA THR A 51 10.47 17.74 1.76
C THR A 51 11.81 17.57 2.48
N SER A 52 11.81 17.06 3.72
CA SER A 52 13.05 16.79 4.47
C SER A 52 13.89 15.66 3.89
N TYR A 53 13.26 14.75 3.15
CA TYR A 53 13.95 13.63 2.51
C TYR A 53 14.84 14.11 1.36
N PHE A 54 14.33 15.02 0.52
CA PHE A 54 15.00 15.52 -0.69
C PHE A 54 15.75 16.85 -0.50
N CYS A 55 15.68 17.48 0.66
CA CYS A 55 16.44 18.71 0.91
C CYS A 55 17.96 18.45 0.97
N ALA A 56 18.76 19.51 0.81
CA ALA A 56 20.20 19.44 0.96
C ALA A 56 20.56 18.94 2.38
N ASN A 57 21.41 17.92 2.48
CA ASN A 57 21.73 17.22 3.74
C ASN A 57 20.51 16.55 4.42
N GLY A 58 19.46 16.28 3.65
CA GLY A 58 18.26 15.58 4.08
C GLY A 58 18.47 14.09 4.36
N ASP A 59 17.36 13.40 4.61
CA ASP A 59 17.41 11.99 5.03
C ASP A 59 17.92 11.06 3.94
N LEU A 60 17.72 11.39 2.67
CA LEU A 60 18.30 10.61 1.57
C LEU A 60 19.83 10.58 1.64
N GLN A 61 20.48 11.72 1.84
CA GLN A 61 21.94 11.79 1.93
C GLN A 61 22.48 10.94 3.09
N LYS A 62 21.81 11.00 4.25
CA LYS A 62 22.15 10.18 5.42
C LYS A 62 22.01 8.69 5.11
N LEU A 63 20.96 8.29 4.40
CA LEU A 63 20.72 6.90 4.00
C LEU A 63 21.73 6.41 2.96
N ILE A 64 22.08 7.23 1.97
CA ILE A 64 23.14 6.90 1.00
C ILE A 64 24.47 6.71 1.73
N ASN A 65 24.83 7.63 2.63
CA ASN A 65 26.06 7.50 3.43
C ASN A 65 26.03 6.28 4.36
N LYS A 66 24.86 5.88 4.86
CA LYS A 66 24.69 4.64 5.61
C LYS A 66 24.90 3.41 4.72
N ASP A 67 24.37 3.40 3.51
CA ASP A 67 24.55 2.29 2.58
C ASP A 67 26.02 2.17 2.13
N LYS A 68 26.71 3.31 1.88
CA LYS A 68 28.15 3.34 1.60
C LYS A 68 28.98 2.73 2.74
N ARG A 69 28.73 3.13 3.98
CA ARG A 69 29.41 2.55 5.15
C ARG A 69 29.14 1.05 5.31
N SER A 70 27.89 0.62 5.05
CA SER A 70 27.53 -0.80 5.08
C SER A 70 28.28 -1.59 4.00
N LEU A 71 28.50 -0.98 2.84
CA LEU A 71 29.30 -1.53 1.76
C LEU A 71 30.76 -1.66 2.12
N ASP A 72 31.35 -0.59 2.65
CA ASP A 72 32.75 -0.55 3.04
C ASP A 72 33.03 -1.63 4.10
N PHE A 73 32.15 -1.74 5.10
CA PHE A 73 32.23 -2.78 6.13
C PHE A 73 32.23 -4.20 5.55
N HIS A 74 31.24 -4.54 4.72
CA HIS A 74 31.19 -5.88 4.12
C HIS A 74 32.35 -6.13 3.16
N SER A 75 32.82 -5.10 2.44
CA SER A 75 33.99 -5.24 1.59
C SER A 75 35.27 -5.47 2.40
N SER A 76 35.41 -4.85 3.57
CA SER A 76 36.55 -5.04 4.48
C SER A 76 36.53 -6.43 5.13
N GLU A 77 35.37 -6.87 5.61
CA GLU A 77 35.16 -8.22 6.17
C GLU A 77 35.47 -9.31 5.13
N LEU A 78 35.09 -9.09 3.87
CA LEU A 78 35.43 -9.98 2.76
C LEU A 78 36.94 -10.02 2.49
N VAL A 79 37.63 -8.87 2.52
CA VAL A 79 39.09 -8.81 2.32
C VAL A 79 39.82 -9.52 3.47
N GLU A 80 39.37 -9.35 4.71
CA GLU A 80 39.95 -9.97 5.91
C GLU A 80 39.76 -11.50 5.90
N SER A 81 38.57 -11.98 5.51
CA SER A 81 38.32 -13.43 5.35
C SER A 81 39.16 -14.08 4.24
N LEU A 82 39.53 -13.32 3.20
CA LEU A 82 40.40 -13.81 2.11
C LEU A 82 41.88 -13.87 2.53
N SER A 83 42.33 -12.99 3.42
CA SER A 83 43.69 -13.06 3.98
C SER A 83 43.85 -14.23 4.96
N ASP A 84 42.79 -14.56 5.71
CA ASP A 84 42.83 -15.68 6.67
C ASP A 84 42.79 -17.04 5.96
N GLU A 85 41.95 -17.21 4.93
CA GLU A 85 41.87 -18.47 4.14
C GLU A 85 43.16 -18.77 3.35
N GLN A 86 43.94 -17.74 2.95
CA GLN A 86 45.24 -17.93 2.33
C GLN A 86 46.35 -18.27 3.34
N SER A 87 46.11 -18.10 4.64
CA SER A 87 47.12 -18.36 5.69
C SER A 87 46.98 -19.74 6.38
N GLU A 88 45.80 -20.39 6.34
CA GLU A 88 45.55 -21.63 7.08
C GLU A 88 45.36 -22.91 6.24
N CYS A 89 45.51 -22.87 4.91
CA CYS A 89 45.48 -24.08 4.07
C CYS A 89 46.79 -24.31 3.30
N SER A 90 47.92 -24.45 4.02
CA SER A 90 49.15 -24.97 3.43
C SER A 90 49.73 -26.18 4.17
N ARG A 91 48.98 -26.83 5.09
CA ARG A 91 49.61 -27.90 5.91
C ARG A 91 48.81 -29.09 6.42
N CYS A 92 47.52 -29.31 6.11
CA CYS A 92 46.82 -30.44 6.78
C CYS A 92 45.94 -31.40 5.97
N CYS A 93 45.27 -31.04 4.88
CA CYS A 93 44.37 -32.05 4.25
C CYS A 93 44.18 -31.84 2.75
N GLY A 94 44.62 -32.83 1.95
CA GLY A 94 44.36 -32.94 0.52
C GLY A 94 42.90 -33.26 0.17
N LEU A 95 41.95 -32.53 0.74
CA LEU A 95 40.53 -32.60 0.41
C LEU A 95 40.13 -31.32 -0.32
N VAL A 96 39.97 -31.44 -1.64
CA VAL A 96 39.40 -30.39 -2.48
C VAL A 96 37.92 -30.24 -2.11
N PHE A 97 37.58 -29.24 -1.30
CA PHE A 97 36.20 -28.82 -1.11
C PHE A 97 35.75 -28.00 -2.34
N ASN A 98 34.96 -28.60 -3.21
CA ASN A 98 34.25 -27.92 -4.30
C ASN A 98 33.08 -27.08 -3.75
N SER A 99 33.36 -26.05 -2.94
CA SER A 99 32.34 -25.11 -2.41
C SER A 99 32.67 -23.63 -2.60
N SER A 100 33.86 -23.29 -3.11
CA SER A 100 34.26 -21.90 -3.41
C SER A 100 33.36 -21.23 -4.45
N VAL A 101 32.84 -22.00 -5.40
CA VAL A 101 32.06 -21.48 -6.54
C VAL A 101 30.74 -20.83 -6.10
N ASP A 102 30.08 -21.35 -5.06
CA ASP A 102 28.77 -20.85 -4.62
C ASP A 102 28.89 -19.60 -3.74
N LEU A 103 29.96 -19.54 -2.94
CA LEU A 103 30.25 -18.39 -2.08
C LEU A 103 30.79 -17.21 -2.88
N ASP A 104 31.67 -17.44 -3.86
CA ASP A 104 32.20 -16.39 -4.73
C ASP A 104 31.12 -15.82 -5.66
N GLN A 105 30.22 -16.66 -6.17
CA GLN A 105 29.07 -16.20 -6.95
C GLN A 105 28.13 -15.32 -6.10
N HIS A 106 27.79 -15.77 -4.88
CA HIS A 106 26.96 -14.99 -3.95
C HIS A 106 27.61 -13.64 -3.58
N LYS A 107 28.93 -13.63 -3.32
CA LYS A 107 29.71 -12.43 -3.03
C LYS A 107 29.71 -11.47 -4.22
N SER A 108 29.86 -11.98 -5.45
CA SER A 108 29.81 -11.17 -6.68
C SER A 108 28.43 -10.53 -6.89
N ASP A 109 27.36 -11.29 -6.63
CA ASP A 109 25.98 -10.83 -6.78
C ASP A 109 25.63 -9.73 -5.77
N VAL A 110 26.10 -9.87 -4.52
CA VAL A 110 25.97 -8.84 -3.48
C VAL A 110 26.72 -7.57 -3.90
N ARG A 111 27.97 -7.68 -4.34
CA ARG A 111 28.78 -6.54 -4.80
C ARG A 111 28.16 -5.84 -6.01
N LEU A 112 27.64 -6.59 -6.98
CA LEU A 112 26.96 -6.05 -8.15
C LEU A 112 25.68 -5.30 -7.75
N LYS A 113 24.79 -5.95 -6.99
CA LYS A 113 23.54 -5.33 -6.49
C LYS A 113 23.81 -4.04 -5.72
N LEU A 114 24.85 -4.01 -4.90
CA LEU A 114 25.19 -2.82 -4.11
C LEU A 114 25.94 -1.75 -4.91
N SER A 115 26.77 -2.12 -5.89
CA SER A 115 27.40 -1.17 -6.81
C SER A 115 26.36 -0.45 -7.68
N GLU A 116 25.33 -1.16 -8.15
CA GLU A 116 24.21 -0.59 -8.90
C GLU A 116 23.42 0.43 -8.09
N ARG A 117 23.25 0.19 -6.78
CA ARG A 117 22.62 1.16 -5.86
C ARG A 117 23.37 2.48 -5.78
N LEU A 118 24.70 2.45 -5.93
CA LEU A 118 25.56 3.62 -5.85
C LEU A 118 25.85 4.29 -7.21
N LYS A 119 25.62 3.59 -8.33
CA LYS A 119 25.89 4.10 -9.69
C LYS A 119 24.95 5.21 -10.14
N THR A 120 23.86 5.47 -9.43
CA THR A 120 22.93 6.56 -9.79
C THR A 120 23.45 7.88 -9.22
N PRO A 121 23.94 8.83 -10.06
CA PRO A 121 24.27 10.15 -9.57
C PRO A 121 22.98 10.82 -9.10
N PHE A 122 22.88 11.06 -7.79
CA PHE A 122 21.83 11.91 -7.25
C PHE A 122 22.30 13.35 -7.35
N GLU A 123 21.61 14.16 -8.14
CA GLU A 123 21.80 15.61 -8.06
C GLU A 123 21.22 16.09 -6.73
N PRO A 124 22.03 16.74 -5.87
CA PRO A 124 21.70 17.00 -4.46
C PRO A 124 20.53 17.98 -4.24
N LEU A 125 19.95 18.53 -5.30
CA LEU A 125 18.85 19.49 -5.28
C LEU A 125 17.83 19.13 -6.36
N VAL A 126 16.80 18.38 -5.96
CA VAL A 126 15.60 18.26 -6.77
C VAL A 126 14.91 19.62 -6.77
N LYS A 127 15.02 20.37 -7.88
CA LYS A 127 14.40 21.71 -8.03
C LYS A 127 12.88 21.69 -7.86
N GLU A 128 12.25 20.57 -8.20
CA GLU A 128 10.80 20.38 -8.12
C GLU A 128 10.47 18.92 -7.77
N ILE A 129 9.77 18.70 -6.66
CA ILE A 129 9.48 17.34 -6.19
C ILE A 129 8.17 16.85 -6.84
N ARG A 130 8.31 16.01 -7.86
CA ARG A 130 7.19 15.28 -8.48
C ARG A 130 6.58 14.23 -7.55
N VAL A 131 5.32 14.44 -7.18
CA VAL A 131 4.56 13.57 -6.27
C VAL A 131 3.32 13.01 -6.97
N LEU A 132 3.12 11.70 -6.91
CA LEU A 132 1.87 11.06 -7.31
C LEU A 132 1.02 10.75 -6.07
N ASP A 133 -0.15 11.37 -5.95
CA ASP A 133 -1.11 11.10 -4.88
C ASP A 133 -2.21 10.15 -5.39
N VAL A 134 -2.16 8.89 -4.95
CA VAL A 134 -3.01 7.82 -5.48
C VAL A 134 -4.21 7.58 -4.56
N GLY A 135 -5.41 7.65 -5.12
CA GLY A 135 -6.66 7.61 -4.35
C GLY A 135 -6.93 8.91 -3.61
N SER A 136 -6.49 10.03 -4.20
CA SER A 136 -6.42 11.34 -3.56
C SER A 136 -7.79 11.90 -3.09
N CYS A 137 -8.86 11.55 -3.81
CA CYS A 137 -10.20 12.15 -3.74
C CYS A 137 -10.27 13.68 -3.97
N TYR A 138 -9.50 14.49 -3.22
CA TYR A 138 -9.60 15.97 -3.15
C TYR A 138 -8.26 16.70 -3.31
N ALA A 139 -7.20 16.06 -3.79
CA ALA A 139 -5.90 16.68 -4.08
C ALA A 139 -5.27 17.51 -2.93
N PRO A 140 -5.15 16.97 -1.70
CA PRO A 140 -4.73 17.74 -0.52
C PRO A 140 -3.29 18.27 -0.58
N PHE A 141 -2.47 17.78 -1.52
CA PHE A 141 -1.08 18.19 -1.69
C PHE A 141 -0.87 19.33 -2.69
N LEU A 142 -1.89 19.71 -3.47
CA LEU A 142 -1.78 20.83 -4.43
C LEU A 142 -1.50 22.18 -3.78
N LYS A 143 -1.82 22.32 -2.49
CA LYS A 143 -1.53 23.54 -1.72
C LYS A 143 -0.03 23.77 -1.43
N PHE A 144 0.83 22.80 -1.71
CA PHE A 144 2.27 22.89 -1.45
C PHE A 144 3.02 23.21 -2.74
N GLU A 145 3.42 24.47 -2.90
CA GLU A 145 4.00 25.00 -4.16
C GLU A 145 5.30 24.31 -4.60
N HIS A 146 6.03 23.69 -3.67
CA HIS A 146 7.27 22.96 -3.97
C HIS A 146 7.02 21.51 -4.46
N PHE A 147 5.76 21.07 -4.48
CA PHE A 147 5.35 19.80 -5.07
C PHE A 147 4.71 20.01 -6.43
N ASN A 148 5.27 19.32 -7.43
CA ASN A 148 4.55 19.06 -8.68
C ASN A 148 3.72 17.80 -8.48
N CYS A 149 2.49 18.00 -7.97
CA CYS A 149 1.63 16.90 -7.59
C CYS A 149 0.67 16.53 -8.72
N LEU A 150 0.67 15.26 -9.10
CA LEU A 150 -0.39 14.63 -9.88
C LEU A 150 -1.30 13.85 -8.93
N SER A 151 -2.55 14.29 -8.79
CA SER A 151 -3.56 13.58 -7.99
C SER A 151 -4.43 12.72 -8.89
N ILE A 152 -4.52 11.42 -8.58
CA ILE A 152 -5.32 10.46 -9.34
C ILE A 152 -6.27 9.68 -8.43
N ASP A 153 -7.39 9.26 -8.99
CA ASP A 153 -8.38 8.45 -8.30
C ASP A 153 -9.28 7.70 -9.28
N LEU A 154 -9.79 6.52 -8.90
CA LEU A 154 -10.74 5.77 -9.71
C LEU A 154 -12.08 6.50 -9.91
N CYS A 155 -12.55 7.22 -8.88
CA CYS A 155 -13.79 8.01 -8.95
C CYS A 155 -13.53 9.41 -8.33
N PRO A 156 -12.90 10.34 -9.07
CA PRO A 156 -12.53 11.67 -8.56
C PRO A 156 -13.68 12.42 -7.89
N ALA A 157 -13.41 13.14 -6.80
CA ALA A 157 -14.44 13.93 -6.10
C ALA A 157 -14.43 15.42 -6.47
N CYS A 158 -13.37 15.90 -7.13
CA CYS A 158 -13.25 17.24 -7.67
C CYS A 158 -12.44 17.23 -8.98
N GLU A 159 -12.38 18.37 -9.67
CA GLU A 159 -11.73 18.48 -10.99
C GLU A 159 -10.20 18.47 -10.93
N ASP A 160 -9.64 18.77 -9.76
CA ASP A 160 -8.20 18.74 -9.50
C ASP A 160 -7.63 17.31 -9.43
N VAL A 161 -8.50 16.30 -9.39
CA VAL A 161 -8.13 14.90 -9.35
C VAL A 161 -8.50 14.23 -10.67
N ARG A 162 -7.53 13.58 -11.31
CA ARG A 162 -7.74 12.88 -12.57
C ARG A 162 -8.31 11.49 -12.35
N GLN A 163 -9.18 11.06 -13.25
CA GLN A 163 -9.70 9.69 -13.23
C GLN A 163 -8.60 8.72 -13.66
N CYS A 164 -8.32 7.69 -12.86
CA CYS A 164 -7.32 6.69 -13.17
C CYS A 164 -7.60 5.41 -12.41
N ASP A 165 -7.64 4.28 -13.12
CA ASP A 165 -7.52 2.97 -12.48
C ASP A 165 -6.04 2.64 -12.28
N PHE A 166 -5.51 2.93 -11.10
CA PHE A 166 -4.09 2.72 -10.81
C PHE A 166 -3.64 1.25 -10.90
N LEU A 167 -4.55 0.28 -10.76
CA LEU A 167 -4.20 -1.13 -10.92
C LEU A 167 -3.90 -1.46 -12.38
N ASN A 168 -4.66 -0.87 -13.29
CA ASN A 168 -4.65 -1.18 -14.72
C ASN A 168 -3.99 -0.11 -15.59
N VAL A 169 -3.55 1.02 -15.01
CA VAL A 169 -2.84 2.08 -15.73
C VAL A 169 -1.56 1.54 -16.36
N SER A 170 -1.37 1.87 -17.63
CA SER A 170 -0.19 1.44 -18.37
C SER A 170 1.05 2.20 -17.88
N ALA A 171 2.22 1.56 -17.91
CA ALA A 171 3.47 2.18 -17.52
C ALA A 171 4.47 2.08 -18.67
N HIS A 172 5.03 3.22 -19.09
CA HIS A 172 5.94 3.29 -20.23
C HIS A 172 7.19 4.11 -19.94
N HIS A 173 8.27 3.83 -20.66
CA HIS A 173 9.40 4.74 -20.72
C HIS A 173 8.98 5.98 -21.52
N THR A 174 9.29 7.16 -21.00
CA THR A 174 9.07 8.41 -21.74
C THR A 174 10.42 8.95 -22.20
N GLU A 175 10.54 9.24 -23.49
CA GLU A 175 11.70 9.95 -24.06
C GLU A 175 11.58 11.46 -23.87
N SER A 176 10.41 11.92 -23.43
CA SER A 176 10.07 13.33 -23.23
C SER A 176 10.59 13.84 -21.89
N HIS A 177 11.07 15.08 -21.85
CA HIS A 177 11.55 15.73 -20.62
C HIS A 177 10.67 16.93 -20.25
N GLY A 178 10.43 17.11 -18.94
CA GLY A 178 9.76 18.29 -18.38
C GLY A 178 8.25 18.36 -18.65
N SER A 179 7.75 19.56 -18.94
CA SER A 179 6.31 19.87 -19.11
C SER A 179 5.62 19.09 -20.23
N SER A 180 6.38 18.57 -21.20
CA SER A 180 5.88 17.69 -22.27
C SER A 180 5.32 16.37 -21.74
N VAL A 181 5.88 15.85 -20.64
CA VAL A 181 5.40 14.63 -19.99
C VAL A 181 4.01 14.86 -19.42
N GLN A 182 3.76 15.98 -18.74
CA GLN A 182 2.44 16.29 -18.17
C GLN A 182 1.33 16.28 -19.24
N ALA A 183 1.62 16.78 -20.44
CA ALA A 183 0.69 16.76 -21.56
C ALA A 183 0.48 15.35 -22.12
N ALA A 184 1.54 14.54 -22.19
CA ALA A 184 1.48 13.15 -22.67
C ALA A 184 0.78 12.18 -21.70
N LEU A 185 0.70 12.53 -20.42
CA LEU A 185 -0.02 11.74 -19.40
C LEU A 185 -1.55 11.83 -19.51
N LEU A 186 -2.05 12.84 -20.23
CA LEU A 186 -3.46 13.13 -20.33
C LEU A 186 -4.06 12.45 -21.57
N SER A 187 -5.20 11.81 -21.37
CA SER A 187 -6.10 11.38 -22.45
C SER A 187 -6.57 12.56 -23.30
N GLU A 188 -7.21 12.27 -24.44
CA GLU A 188 -7.82 13.29 -25.33
C GLU A 188 -8.85 14.17 -24.58
N ASP A 189 -9.60 13.60 -23.64
CA ASP A 189 -10.56 14.32 -22.79
C ASP A 189 -9.89 15.13 -21.65
N LYS A 190 -8.57 15.01 -21.50
CA LYS A 190 -7.72 15.61 -20.46
C LYS A 190 -8.17 15.36 -19.02
N ARG A 191 -9.17 14.51 -18.78
CA ARG A 191 -9.77 14.29 -17.44
C ARG A 191 -9.37 12.94 -16.86
N SER A 192 -8.95 12.00 -17.72
CA SER A 192 -8.44 10.70 -17.33
C SER A 192 -6.93 10.55 -17.57
N VAL A 193 -6.33 9.59 -16.87
CA VAL A 193 -4.93 9.18 -17.02
C VAL A 193 -4.93 7.69 -17.34
N THR A 194 -4.46 7.35 -18.54
CA THR A 194 -4.42 5.97 -19.03
C THR A 194 -2.99 5.41 -19.04
N SER A 195 -1.99 6.28 -18.94
CA SER A 195 -0.58 5.89 -18.85
C SER A 195 0.20 6.76 -17.86
N LEU A 196 1.23 6.17 -17.26
CA LEU A 196 2.17 6.84 -16.35
C LEU A 196 3.62 6.53 -16.75
N PRO A 197 4.58 7.43 -16.50
CA PRO A 197 5.95 7.24 -16.92
C PRO A 197 6.73 6.42 -15.88
N LEU A 198 7.47 5.42 -16.34
CA LEU A 198 8.37 4.62 -15.51
C LEU A 198 9.48 5.50 -14.95
N GLY A 199 9.82 5.29 -13.68
CA GLY A 199 10.94 6.00 -13.04
C GLY A 199 10.85 7.52 -13.16
N TRP A 200 9.66 8.10 -12.92
CA TRP A 200 9.47 9.55 -13.04
C TRP A 200 9.24 10.25 -11.72
N PHE A 201 8.50 9.62 -10.81
CA PHE A 201 8.08 10.27 -9.57
C PHE A 201 9.17 10.17 -8.49
N HIS A 202 9.27 11.22 -7.67
CA HIS A 202 10.12 11.26 -6.48
C HIS A 202 9.36 10.79 -5.23
N GLY A 203 8.05 11.02 -5.19
CA GLY A 203 7.17 10.54 -4.13
C GLY A 203 5.92 9.88 -4.70
N ILE A 204 5.51 8.75 -4.15
CA ILE A 204 4.17 8.19 -4.35
C ILE A 204 3.50 8.05 -2.99
N VAL A 205 2.28 8.55 -2.86
CA VAL A 205 1.53 8.57 -1.60
C VAL A 205 0.33 7.64 -1.70
N PHE A 206 0.29 6.65 -0.79
CA PHE A 206 -0.86 5.81 -0.50
C PHE A 206 -1.46 6.23 0.84
N SER A 207 -2.26 7.29 0.82
CA SER A 207 -2.97 7.76 2.02
C SER A 207 -4.26 6.98 2.21
N LEU A 208 -4.24 5.96 3.07
CA LEU A 208 -5.36 5.05 3.36
C LEU A 208 -5.79 4.17 2.17
N LEU A 209 -5.16 4.32 0.99
CA LEU A 209 -5.50 3.60 -0.25
C LEU A 209 -5.60 2.08 -0.05
N LEU A 210 -4.62 1.48 0.64
CA LEU A 210 -4.54 0.02 0.77
C LEU A 210 -5.72 -0.58 1.56
N GLU A 211 -6.37 0.20 2.43
CA GLU A 211 -7.55 -0.23 3.18
C GLU A 211 -8.83 -0.29 2.32
N TYR A 212 -8.84 0.41 1.18
CA TYR A 212 -9.97 0.42 0.24
C TYR A 212 -9.87 -0.67 -0.84
N LEU A 213 -8.70 -1.32 -0.96
CA LEU A 213 -8.51 -2.38 -1.94
C LEU A 213 -9.05 -3.70 -1.38
N PRO A 214 -9.98 -4.38 -2.09
CA PRO A 214 -10.73 -5.50 -1.54
C PRO A 214 -9.91 -6.78 -1.39
N SER A 215 -8.74 -6.88 -2.03
CA SER A 215 -7.88 -8.07 -1.92
C SER A 215 -6.42 -7.73 -1.59
N PRO A 216 -5.71 -8.62 -0.85
CA PRO A 216 -4.26 -8.50 -0.66
C PRO A 216 -3.49 -8.46 -1.99
N LYS A 217 -3.99 -9.17 -3.03
CA LYS A 217 -3.38 -9.17 -4.36
C LYS A 217 -3.41 -7.80 -5.02
N GLN A 218 -4.50 -7.05 -4.91
CA GLN A 218 -4.56 -5.69 -5.45
C GLN A 218 -3.63 -4.74 -4.70
N ARG A 219 -3.55 -4.85 -3.36
CA ARG A 219 -2.61 -4.05 -2.55
C ARG A 219 -1.16 -4.30 -2.97
N TRP A 220 -0.82 -5.57 -3.20
CA TRP A 220 0.47 -5.98 -3.73
C TRP A 220 0.75 -5.38 -5.11
N THR A 221 -0.20 -5.50 -6.05
CA THR A 221 -0.09 -4.91 -7.38
C THR A 221 0.14 -3.40 -7.31
N CYS A 222 -0.54 -2.68 -6.41
CA CYS A 222 -0.29 -1.25 -6.18
C CYS A 222 1.16 -0.98 -5.73
N CYS A 223 1.69 -1.74 -4.78
CA CYS A 223 3.07 -1.59 -4.32
C CYS A 223 4.09 -1.88 -5.44
N VAL A 224 3.85 -2.90 -6.26
CA VAL A 224 4.69 -3.22 -7.43
C VAL A 224 4.64 -2.09 -8.47
N LYS A 225 3.45 -1.59 -8.79
CA LYS A 225 3.26 -0.46 -9.72
C LYS A 225 3.95 0.81 -9.19
N ALA A 226 3.86 1.09 -7.90
CA ALA A 226 4.58 2.21 -7.30
C ALA A 226 6.10 2.07 -7.46
N HIS A 227 6.65 0.86 -7.30
CA HIS A 227 8.07 0.61 -7.56
C HIS A 227 8.45 0.88 -9.02
N GLN A 228 7.59 0.53 -9.99
CA GLN A 228 7.83 0.80 -11.42
C GLN A 228 7.90 2.31 -11.72
N LEU A 229 7.00 3.08 -11.12
CA LEU A 229 6.83 4.50 -11.39
C LEU A 229 7.82 5.41 -10.63
N LEU A 230 8.38 4.94 -9.50
CA LEU A 230 9.38 5.67 -8.72
C LEU A 230 10.76 5.63 -9.34
N GLN A 231 11.51 6.73 -9.25
CA GLN A 231 12.96 6.72 -9.51
C GLN A 231 13.70 5.93 -8.44
N VAL A 232 14.91 5.47 -8.75
CA VAL A 232 15.81 4.96 -7.70
C VAL A 232 16.06 6.07 -6.68
N ASN A 233 16.18 5.71 -5.41
CA ASN A 233 16.29 6.62 -4.26
C ASN A 233 15.03 7.46 -3.96
N SER A 234 13.92 7.22 -4.66
CA SER A 234 12.64 7.88 -4.40
C SER A 234 11.80 7.11 -3.39
N VAL A 235 10.72 7.72 -2.88
CA VAL A 235 9.98 7.20 -1.73
C VAL A 235 8.54 6.82 -2.04
N LEU A 236 8.13 5.64 -1.58
CA LEU A 236 6.74 5.26 -1.41
C LEU A 236 6.33 5.58 0.03
N VAL A 237 5.32 6.41 0.20
CA VAL A 237 4.72 6.77 1.49
C VAL A 237 3.40 6.04 1.66
N ILE A 238 3.24 5.32 2.77
CA ILE A 238 2.01 4.59 3.12
C ILE A 238 1.50 5.11 4.45
N ILE A 239 0.25 5.60 4.45
CA ILE A 239 -0.50 5.94 5.66
C ILE A 239 -1.65 4.96 5.78
N THR A 240 -1.78 4.30 6.93
CA THR A 240 -2.87 3.35 7.22
C THR A 240 -3.43 3.62 8.62
N PRO A 241 -4.73 3.38 8.90
CA PRO A 241 -5.29 3.54 10.23
C PRO A 241 -4.52 2.71 11.27
N ASP A 242 -4.38 3.27 12.47
CA ASP A 242 -4.10 2.47 13.66
C ASP A 242 -5.44 1.92 14.18
N SER A 243 -5.46 0.65 14.55
CA SER A 243 -6.64 0.11 15.23
C SER A 243 -6.55 0.44 16.71
N ASN A 244 -7.65 0.88 17.32
CA ASN A 244 -7.74 1.23 18.74
C ASN A 244 -7.44 0.07 19.74
N ARG A 245 -7.04 -1.12 19.27
CA ARG A 245 -6.59 -2.23 20.13
C ARG A 245 -5.06 -2.30 20.08
N GLN A 246 -4.43 -2.00 21.21
CA GLN A 246 -2.97 -2.04 21.36
C GLN A 246 -2.39 -3.39 20.85
N HIS A 247 -1.28 -3.31 20.14
CA HIS A 247 -0.43 -4.43 19.67
C HIS A 247 -0.95 -5.38 18.57
N ARG A 248 -2.23 -5.35 18.14
CA ARG A 248 -2.69 -6.25 17.05
C ARG A 248 -2.05 -6.00 15.69
N ARG A 249 -1.82 -4.72 15.32
CA ARG A 249 -1.25 -4.36 14.01
C ARG A 249 0.28 -4.43 13.95
N ALA A 250 0.96 -4.75 15.05
CA ALA A 250 2.42 -4.83 15.03
C ALA A 250 2.92 -5.93 14.07
N GLN A 251 2.24 -7.08 14.04
CA GLN A 251 2.57 -8.16 13.10
C GLN A 251 2.23 -7.76 11.67
N GLN A 252 1.06 -7.19 11.43
CA GLN A 252 0.67 -6.64 10.13
C GLN A 252 1.73 -5.67 9.58
N MET A 253 2.20 -4.71 10.38
CA MET A 253 3.23 -3.76 9.94
C MET A 253 4.59 -4.42 9.65
N LYS A 254 4.92 -5.53 10.34
CA LYS A 254 6.10 -6.34 10.03
C LYS A 254 5.94 -7.10 8.71
N ASP A 255 4.79 -7.72 8.49
CA ASP A 255 4.48 -8.49 7.28
C ASP A 255 4.43 -7.57 6.06
N TRP A 256 3.81 -6.39 6.19
CA TRP A 256 3.79 -5.36 5.15
C TRP A 256 5.20 -4.90 4.82
N LYS A 257 6.02 -4.60 5.83
CA LYS A 257 7.43 -4.25 5.61
C LYS A 257 8.14 -5.35 4.84
N MET A 258 8.02 -6.60 5.27
CA MET A 258 8.66 -7.74 4.62
C MET A 258 8.26 -7.83 3.15
N ALA A 259 6.96 -7.83 2.87
CA ALA A 259 6.42 -7.88 1.52
C ALA A 259 6.98 -6.76 0.64
N ILE A 260 6.87 -5.51 1.09
CA ILE A 260 7.29 -4.34 0.31
C ILE A 260 8.80 -4.36 0.05
N GLU A 261 9.61 -4.81 1.01
CA GLU A 261 11.06 -4.92 0.84
C GLU A 261 11.46 -5.97 -0.21
N THR A 262 10.70 -7.07 -0.37
CA THR A 262 10.96 -8.07 -1.42
C THR A 262 10.84 -7.52 -2.85
N ILE A 263 10.07 -6.44 -3.05
CA ILE A 263 9.93 -5.77 -4.35
C ILE A 263 11.24 -5.08 -4.75
N GLY A 264 11.99 -4.54 -3.78
CA GLY A 264 13.20 -3.72 -4.00
C GLY A 264 13.25 -2.43 -3.18
N PHE A 265 12.29 -2.25 -2.27
CA PHE A 265 12.26 -1.15 -1.33
C PHE A 265 13.09 -1.43 -0.07
N LYS A 266 13.38 -0.38 0.70
CA LYS A 266 13.92 -0.44 2.07
C LYS A 266 13.18 0.56 2.94
N ARG A 267 12.62 0.14 4.07
CA ARG A 267 11.91 1.07 4.96
C ARG A 267 12.90 2.09 5.53
N CYS A 268 12.60 3.37 5.37
CA CYS A 268 13.44 4.47 5.87
C CYS A 268 12.84 5.16 7.10
N VAL A 269 11.52 5.21 7.23
CA VAL A 269 10.84 5.75 8.41
C VAL A 269 9.60 4.92 8.76
N TYR A 270 9.33 4.85 10.06
CA TYR A 270 8.07 4.40 10.64
C TYR A 270 7.74 5.33 11.81
N GLN A 271 6.58 5.98 11.76
CA GLN A 271 6.07 6.82 12.84
C GLN A 271 4.61 6.46 13.12
N LYS A 272 4.26 6.39 14.40
CA LYS A 272 2.90 6.19 14.85
C LYS A 272 2.34 7.52 15.35
N LEU A 273 1.20 7.95 14.81
CA LEU A 273 0.39 9.07 15.30
C LEU A 273 -0.87 8.52 15.97
N ASP A 274 -1.67 9.38 16.62
CA ASP A 274 -2.83 8.99 17.46
C ASP A 274 -3.73 7.91 16.85
N HIS A 275 -3.99 7.99 15.53
CA HIS A 275 -4.93 7.11 14.84
C HIS A 275 -4.40 6.53 13.52
N ILE A 276 -3.10 6.69 13.23
CA ILE A 276 -2.51 6.27 11.95
C ILE A 276 -1.07 5.80 12.12
N HIS A 277 -0.70 4.81 11.31
CA HIS A 277 0.69 4.46 11.05
C HIS A 277 1.17 5.17 9.79
N CYS A 278 2.36 5.75 9.88
CA CYS A 278 3.02 6.44 8.79
C CYS A 278 4.32 5.70 8.46
N MET A 279 4.47 5.24 7.22
CA MET A 279 5.65 4.52 6.76
C MET A 279 6.16 5.14 5.47
N ALA A 280 7.48 5.19 5.31
CA ALA A 280 8.06 5.44 4.01
C ALA A 280 9.16 4.46 3.65
N PHE A 281 9.22 4.14 2.37
CA PHE A 281 10.06 3.11 1.79
C PHE A 281 10.83 3.71 0.63
N ARG A 282 12.17 3.67 0.71
CA ARG A 282 13.06 4.11 -0.36
C ARG A 282 13.18 3.00 -1.39
N LYS A 283 12.98 3.30 -2.67
CA LYS A 283 13.34 2.40 -3.77
C LYS A 283 14.86 2.35 -3.86
N THR A 284 15.46 1.17 -3.71
CA THR A 284 16.92 1.06 -3.64
C THR A 284 17.57 0.72 -4.97
N GLN A 285 16.85 0.05 -5.86
CA GLN A 285 17.43 -0.49 -7.10
C GLN A 285 16.47 -0.35 -8.28
N HIS A 286 17.04 -0.32 -9.48
CA HIS A 286 16.26 -0.53 -10.69
C HIS A 286 15.84 -2.00 -10.76
N ARG A 287 14.70 -2.26 -11.40
CA ARG A 287 14.26 -3.62 -11.69
C ARG A 287 13.69 -3.61 -13.09
N GLU A 288 14.31 -4.40 -13.97
CA GLU A 288 13.89 -4.56 -15.36
C GLU A 288 12.81 -5.64 -15.49
N ASP A 289 12.96 -6.71 -14.69
CA ASP A 289 12.06 -7.86 -14.73
C ASP A 289 11.27 -8.03 -13.42
N TYR A 290 9.98 -7.66 -13.48
CA TYR A 290 9.04 -7.82 -12.37
C TYR A 290 8.39 -9.22 -12.32
N SER A 291 8.54 -10.05 -13.36
CA SER A 291 8.03 -11.44 -13.33
C SER A 291 8.75 -12.31 -12.29
N LYS A 292 9.99 -11.93 -11.95
CA LYS A 292 10.82 -12.57 -10.93
C LYS A 292 10.58 -12.05 -9.52
N VAL A 293 9.63 -11.13 -9.31
CA VAL A 293 9.30 -10.69 -7.93
C VAL A 293 8.51 -11.82 -7.27
N THR A 294 9.02 -12.34 -6.16
CA THR A 294 8.28 -13.29 -5.31
C THR A 294 6.96 -12.67 -4.90
N ASP A 295 5.84 -13.32 -5.23
CA ASP A 295 4.52 -12.86 -4.84
C ASP A 295 4.33 -13.00 -3.33
N MET A 296 4.38 -11.88 -2.62
CA MET A 296 4.13 -11.79 -1.18
C MET A 296 2.77 -11.15 -0.89
N SER A 297 1.81 -11.24 -1.81
CA SER A 297 0.49 -10.59 -1.67
C SER A 297 -0.24 -10.96 -0.39
N THR A 298 -0.12 -12.21 0.07
CA THR A 298 -0.71 -12.70 1.33
C THR A 298 -0.24 -11.93 2.57
N HIS A 299 0.92 -11.30 2.52
CA HIS A 299 1.49 -10.52 3.63
C HIS A 299 0.93 -9.08 3.69
N LEU A 300 0.26 -8.61 2.63
CA LEU A 300 -0.42 -7.31 2.60
C LEU A 300 -1.88 -7.43 3.05
N TYR A 301 -2.16 -8.25 4.06
CA TYR A 301 -3.51 -8.39 4.61
C TYR A 301 -3.94 -7.17 5.43
N ILE A 302 -5.24 -6.96 5.54
CA ILE A 302 -5.90 -6.07 6.49
C ILE A 302 -6.87 -6.87 7.36
N PRO A 303 -7.23 -6.39 8.57
CA PRO A 303 -8.17 -7.10 9.43
C PRO A 303 -9.49 -7.51 8.75
N GLN A 304 -9.95 -6.69 7.80
CA GLN A 304 -11.18 -6.90 7.03
C GLN A 304 -11.11 -8.16 6.14
N ASP A 305 -9.92 -8.64 5.78
CA ASP A 305 -9.77 -9.85 4.96
C ASP A 305 -10.19 -11.13 5.70
N PHE A 306 -10.26 -11.09 7.04
CA PHE A 306 -10.57 -12.25 7.87
C PHE A 306 -12.01 -12.26 8.41
N ASN A 307 -12.80 -11.23 8.11
CA ASN A 307 -14.17 -11.11 8.61
C ASN A 307 -15.20 -11.98 7.88
N THR A 308 -14.77 -12.93 7.04
CA THR A 308 -15.63 -13.81 6.24
C THR A 308 -16.08 -15.09 6.95
N GLN A 309 -15.88 -15.24 8.28
CA GLN A 309 -16.15 -16.51 8.98
C GLN A 309 -17.00 -16.45 10.27
N SER A 310 -17.85 -15.44 10.51
CA SER A 310 -18.63 -15.40 11.78
C SER A 310 -20.14 -15.20 11.72
N ASP A 311 -20.79 -15.25 10.55
CA ASP A 311 -22.25 -14.99 10.47
C ASP A 311 -23.11 -16.21 10.09
N SER A 312 -22.55 -17.43 10.15
CA SER A 312 -23.36 -18.65 10.25
C SER A 312 -23.75 -18.94 11.71
N GLN A 313 -24.43 -17.98 12.36
CA GLN A 313 -25.21 -18.30 13.55
C GLN A 313 -26.39 -19.18 13.09
N PRO A 314 -26.58 -20.38 13.65
CA PRO A 314 -27.75 -21.17 13.32
C PRO A 314 -28.99 -20.39 13.76
N ILE A 315 -29.87 -20.09 12.81
CA ILE A 315 -31.23 -19.61 13.07
C ILE A 315 -31.82 -20.60 14.08
N LYS A 316 -32.02 -20.18 15.33
CA LYS A 316 -32.88 -20.90 16.27
C LYS A 316 -34.30 -20.77 15.74
N LEU A 317 -34.67 -21.68 14.84
CA LEU A 317 -36.05 -21.86 14.43
C LEU A 317 -36.80 -22.35 15.67
N GLY A 318 -37.80 -21.57 16.09
CA GLY A 318 -38.67 -21.91 17.20
C GLY A 318 -39.28 -23.30 17.01
N ASN A 319 -39.40 -24.03 18.12
CA ASN A 319 -39.92 -25.38 18.20
C ASN A 319 -41.41 -25.45 17.86
N GLU A 320 -41.82 -25.35 16.59
CA GLU A 320 -43.18 -25.72 16.17
C GLU A 320 -43.19 -26.25 14.74
N THR A 321 -42.78 -27.51 14.54
CA THR A 321 -43.50 -28.53 13.72
C THR A 321 -42.62 -29.77 13.64
N ARG A 322 -42.62 -30.54 14.73
CA ARG A 322 -42.01 -31.88 14.77
C ARG A 322 -43.09 -32.93 14.61
N GLU A 323 -43.81 -32.94 13.48
CA GLU A 323 -44.75 -34.03 13.22
C GLU A 323 -45.17 -34.22 11.75
N SER A 324 -44.22 -34.24 10.81
CA SER A 324 -44.53 -34.75 9.46
C SER A 324 -43.27 -35.04 8.67
N LEU A 325 -42.52 -36.09 9.03
CA LEU A 325 -41.61 -36.83 8.13
C LEU A 325 -41.05 -38.06 8.88
N LYS A 326 -41.95 -38.91 9.36
CA LYS A 326 -41.69 -40.36 9.48
C LYS A 326 -42.46 -41.02 8.36
N ARG A 327 -41.76 -41.34 7.27
CA ARG A 327 -42.03 -42.44 6.31
C ARG A 327 -41.36 -42.08 4.98
N SER A 328 -40.18 -42.66 4.75
CA SER A 328 -39.90 -43.50 3.59
C SER A 328 -38.40 -43.69 3.46
N SER A 329 -37.94 -44.83 3.96
CA SER A 329 -36.75 -45.53 3.48
C SER A 329 -36.88 -45.77 1.97
N CYS A 330 -35.82 -45.56 1.19
CA CYS A 330 -35.26 -46.60 0.32
C CYS A 330 -33.94 -46.12 -0.32
N THR A 331 -33.21 -47.13 -0.75
CA THR A 331 -31.82 -47.24 -1.17
C THR A 331 -31.56 -46.81 -2.62
N ASP A 332 -30.28 -46.48 -2.83
CA ASP A 332 -29.44 -46.83 -3.97
C ASP A 332 -29.21 -45.86 -5.15
N SER A 333 -27.90 -45.61 -5.32
CA SER A 333 -27.10 -45.43 -6.54
C SER A 333 -27.71 -44.78 -7.78
N ASN A 334 -27.26 -43.56 -8.09
CA ASN A 334 -26.62 -43.28 -9.38
C ASN A 334 -25.81 -41.98 -9.39
N CYS A 335 -24.53 -42.14 -9.69
CA CYS A 335 -23.58 -41.08 -10.00
C CYS A 335 -23.49 -40.96 -11.53
N ARG A 336 -23.88 -39.83 -12.10
CA ARG A 336 -23.10 -39.02 -13.07
C ARG A 336 -23.95 -38.02 -13.87
N LEU A 337 -23.37 -36.81 -13.96
CA LEU A 337 -23.48 -35.81 -15.03
C LEU A 337 -24.79 -35.01 -15.12
N SER A 338 -24.77 -33.73 -14.77
CA SER A 338 -24.45 -32.65 -15.73
C SER A 338 -24.59 -31.26 -15.12
N LEU A 339 -23.67 -30.40 -15.57
CA LEU A 339 -23.50 -28.96 -15.44
C LEU A 339 -24.78 -28.09 -15.61
N GLU A 340 -24.63 -26.85 -15.12
CA GLU A 340 -25.35 -25.60 -15.45
C GLU A 340 -26.60 -25.19 -14.65
N ARG A 341 -26.38 -24.22 -13.75
CA ARG A 341 -27.25 -23.13 -13.22
C ARG A 341 -26.49 -22.50 -12.04
N SER A 342 -26.31 -21.20 -11.81
CA SER A 342 -26.72 -19.92 -12.38
C SER A 342 -25.79 -18.90 -11.69
N SER A 343 -24.98 -18.15 -12.44
CA SER A 343 -24.06 -17.12 -11.90
C SER A 343 -24.78 -15.85 -11.41
N SER A 344 -26.11 -15.81 -11.47
CA SER A 344 -26.92 -14.64 -11.09
C SER A 344 -27.25 -14.60 -9.59
N ASP A 345 -27.36 -15.77 -8.94
CA ASP A 345 -27.80 -15.85 -7.55
C ASP A 345 -26.66 -15.62 -6.55
N TYR A 346 -25.42 -15.96 -6.94
CA TYR A 346 -24.20 -15.70 -6.17
C TYR A 346 -23.83 -14.20 -6.11
N ILE A 347 -24.20 -13.42 -7.14
CA ILE A 347 -23.94 -11.98 -7.19
C ILE A 347 -24.99 -11.19 -6.38
N ARG A 348 -26.22 -11.70 -6.28
CA ARG A 348 -27.31 -11.09 -5.52
C ARG A 348 -27.17 -11.28 -4.01
N SER A 349 -26.66 -12.42 -3.54
CA SER A 349 -26.43 -12.64 -2.10
C SER A 349 -25.32 -11.75 -1.56
N ASN A 350 -24.22 -11.59 -2.30
CA ASN A 350 -23.06 -10.80 -1.88
C ASN A 350 -23.32 -9.28 -1.86
N THR A 351 -24.30 -8.80 -2.64
CA THR A 351 -24.66 -7.38 -2.71
C THR A 351 -25.58 -6.93 -1.58
N GLN A 352 -26.44 -7.83 -1.08
CA GLN A 352 -27.23 -7.58 0.13
C GLN A 352 -26.34 -7.63 1.38
N GLU A 353 -25.45 -8.61 1.45
CA GLU A 353 -24.52 -8.84 2.57
C GLU A 353 -23.53 -7.68 2.80
N LEU A 354 -23.09 -6.99 1.72
CA LEU A 354 -22.27 -5.78 1.80
C LEU A 354 -23.04 -4.52 2.23
N ALA A 355 -24.33 -4.42 1.87
CA ALA A 355 -25.20 -3.34 2.35
C ALA A 355 -25.48 -3.48 3.84
N ASP A 356 -25.73 -4.72 4.29
CA ASP A 356 -25.98 -5.06 5.68
C ASP A 356 -24.72 -4.85 6.56
N THR A 357 -23.52 -5.12 6.02
CA THR A 357 -22.24 -4.83 6.69
C THR A 357 -21.99 -3.33 6.86
N ALA A 358 -22.36 -2.52 5.86
CA ALA A 358 -22.29 -1.07 5.94
C ALA A 358 -23.30 -0.51 6.96
N GLU A 359 -24.50 -1.11 7.05
CA GLU A 359 -25.51 -0.79 8.07
C GLU A 359 -25.04 -1.20 9.48
N ALA A 360 -24.40 -2.36 9.64
CA ALA A 360 -23.84 -2.80 10.92
C ALA A 360 -22.69 -1.89 11.40
N CYS A 361 -21.85 -1.40 10.48
CA CYS A 361 -20.85 -0.37 10.80
C CYS A 361 -21.49 0.96 11.19
N LEU A 362 -22.63 1.31 10.57
CA LEU A 362 -23.43 2.49 10.89
C LEU A 362 -24.03 2.38 12.30
N LEU A 363 -24.60 1.22 12.64
CA LEU A 363 -25.19 0.93 13.95
C LEU A 363 -24.12 0.96 15.05
N PHE A 364 -22.94 0.40 14.80
CA PHE A 364 -21.82 0.42 15.75
C PHE A 364 -21.29 1.84 16.03
N LEU A 365 -21.26 2.71 15.02
CA LEU A 365 -20.86 4.11 15.17
C LEU A 365 -21.95 4.96 15.85
N LEU A 366 -23.23 4.62 15.68
CA LEU A 366 -24.36 5.27 16.35
C LEU A 366 -24.49 4.82 17.82
N ILE A 367 -24.32 3.53 18.12
CA ILE A 367 -24.32 2.98 19.50
C ILE A 367 -23.14 3.52 20.32
N LYS A 368 -22.00 3.81 19.69
CA LYS A 368 -20.87 4.49 20.36
C LYS A 368 -21.16 5.97 20.68
N ARG A 369 -22.13 6.59 20.01
CA ARG A 369 -22.50 8.00 20.21
C ARG A 369 -23.46 8.17 21.39
N GLU A 370 -24.33 7.19 21.64
CA GLU A 370 -25.23 7.21 22.82
C GLU A 370 -24.48 6.93 24.13
N ASN A 371 -23.45 6.08 24.10
CA ASN A 371 -22.65 5.76 25.30
C ASN A 371 -21.59 6.81 25.70
N HIS A 372 -21.44 7.89 24.94
CA HIS A 372 -20.52 9.00 25.25
C HIS A 372 -21.24 10.28 25.71
N SER A 373 -22.56 10.24 25.88
CA SER A 373 -23.35 11.37 26.41
C SER A 373 -23.45 11.40 27.94
N ASP A 374 -23.00 10.36 28.64
CA ASP A 374 -23.21 10.23 30.10
C ASP A 374 -21.96 10.39 30.98
N TYR A 375 -20.82 10.76 30.41
CA TYR A 375 -19.67 11.21 31.21
C TYR A 375 -19.01 12.42 30.55
N LEU A 376 -19.13 13.55 31.26
CA LEU A 376 -18.58 14.89 31.03
C LEU A 376 -17.18 14.94 30.43
#